data_AF-A0A815TB31-F1
#
_entry.id   AF-A0A815TB31-F1
#
_cell.length_a   1.000
_cell.length_b   1.000
_cell.length_c   1.000
_cell.angle_alpha   90.00
_cell.angle_beta   90.00
_cell.angle_gamma   90.00
#
_symmetry.space_group_name_H-M   'P 1'
#
loop_
_entity.id
_entity.type
_entity.pdbx_description
1 polymer ?
#
loop_
_entity_poly.entity_id
_entity_poly.type
_entity_poly.pdbx_seq_one_letter_code
_entity_poly.pdbx_strand_id
1 'polypeptide(L)' 'MKTDMTTLLTTPFSSTTPVEQAVFDCTLMDTVKAYYKYRCCLECGIPEVTLRGSPDDF' A
#
# COMPACT_ATOMS: atom_id res chain seq x y z
N MET A 1 -15.60 6.47 20.11
CA MET A 1 -14.72 5.45 19.52
C MET A 1 -14.48 5.85 18.07
N LYS A 2 -13.26 6.27 17.70
CA LYS A 2 -12.97 6.75 16.34
C LYS A 2 -12.59 5.53 15.51
N THR A 3 -13.53 5.01 14.73
CA THR A 3 -13.31 3.84 13.89
C THR A 3 -12.37 4.22 12.74
N ASP A 4 -11.29 3.45 12.57
CA ASP A 4 -10.41 3.57 11.41
C ASP A 4 -11.15 3.01 10.19
N MET A 5 -11.26 3.80 9.13
CA MET A 5 -11.96 3.39 7.90
C MET A 5 -11.29 2.20 7.24
N THR A 6 -9.97 2.06 7.41
CA THR A 6 -9.20 0.95 6.85
C THR A 6 -9.68 -0.36 7.45
N THR A 7 -9.80 -0.43 8.78
CA THR A 7 -10.26 -1.63 9.48
C THR A 7 -11.66 -2.06 9.04
N LEU A 8 -12.56 -1.12 8.77
CA LEU A 8 -13.91 -1.44 8.29
C LEU A 8 -13.92 -2.12 6.92
N LEU A 9 -12.99 -1.75 6.05
CA LEU A 9 -12.95 -2.22 4.67
C LEU A 9 -12.09 -3.48 4.50
N THR A 10 -11.05 -3.64 5.32
CA THR A 10 -10.05 -4.71 5.13
C THR A 10 -10.16 -5.85 6.14
N THR A 11 -11.26 -5.95 6.90
CA THR A 11 -11.43 -7.05 7.87
C THR A 11 -11.62 -8.38 7.12
N PRO A 12 -10.74 -9.39 7.33
CA PRO A 12 -10.88 -10.69 6.69
C PRO A 12 -11.99 -11.54 7.33
N PHE A 13 -12.57 -12.43 6.55
CA PHE A 13 -13.37 -13.55 7.07
C PHE A 13 -12.46 -14.68 7.57
N SER A 14 -13.00 -15.57 8.40
CA SER A 14 -12.27 -16.71 8.98
C SER A 14 -11.67 -17.68 7.94
N SER A 15 -12.19 -17.69 6.71
CA SER A 15 -11.70 -18.51 5.60
C SER A 15 -10.73 -17.79 4.67
N THR A 16 -10.44 -16.51 4.90
CA THR A 16 -9.60 -15.69 4.01
C THR A 16 -8.15 -16.13 4.12
N THR A 17 -7.55 -16.50 3.00
CA THR A 17 -6.12 -16.82 2.90
C THR A 17 -5.27 -15.55 2.75
N PRO A 18 -3.96 -15.60 3.04
CA PRO A 18 -3.06 -14.46 2.84
C PRO A 18 -3.03 -13.95 1.40
N VAL A 19 -3.18 -14.85 0.41
CA VAL A 19 -3.20 -14.49 -1.02
C VAL A 19 -4.48 -13.74 -1.36
N GLU A 20 -5.63 -14.22 -0.88
CA GLU A 20 -6.92 -13.55 -1.10
C GLU A 20 -6.94 -12.16 -0.47
N GLN A 21 -6.36 -12.00 0.73
CA GLN A 21 -6.22 -10.69 1.37
C GLN A 21 -5.37 -9.73 0.53
N ALA A 22 -4.22 -10.18 0.03
CA ALA A 22 -3.35 -9.35 -0.79
C ALA A 22 -4.05 -8.91 -2.10
N VAL A 23 -4.77 -9.82 -2.76
CA VAL A 23 -5.55 -9.50 -3.97
C VAL A 23 -6.67 -8.50 -3.66
N PHE A 24 -7.36 -8.68 -2.53
CA PHE A 24 -8.39 -7.76 -2.08
C PHE A 24 -7.82 -6.35 -1.84
N ASP A 25 -6.71 -6.24 -1.12
CA ASP A 25 -6.07 -4.95 -0.80
C ASP A 25 -5.63 -4.21 -2.08
N CYS A 26 -5.03 -4.93 -3.04
CA CYS A 26 -4.68 -4.36 -4.35
C CYS A 26 -5.92 -3.86 -5.11
N THR A 27 -7.00 -4.64 -5.11
CA THR A 27 -8.24 -4.29 -5.82
C THR A 27 -8.91 -3.08 -5.17
N LEU A 28 -8.95 -3.04 -3.84
CA LEU A 28 -9.49 -1.92 -3.09
C LEU A 28 -8.74 -0.63 -3.44
N MET A 29 -7.41 -0.65 -3.42
CA MET A 29 -6.58 0.47 -3.82
C MET A 29 -6.84 0.91 -5.27
N ASP A 30 -7.00 -0.05 -6.20
CA ASP A 30 -7.32 0.24 -7.59
C ASP A 30 -8.67 0.95 -7.76
N THR A 31 -9.68 0.55 -6.98
CA THR A 31 -11.04 1.12 -7.06
C THR A 31 -11.10 2.57 -6.59
N VAL A 32 -10.30 2.92 -5.57
CA VAL A 32 -10.32 4.26 -4.96
C VAL A 32 -9.23 5.18 -5.51
N LYS A 33 -8.29 4.67 -6.32
CA LYS A 33 -7.14 5.44 -6.82
C LYS A 33 -7.51 6.77 -7.47
N ALA A 34 -8.66 6.85 -8.15
CA ALA A 34 -9.12 8.06 -8.82
C ALA A 34 -9.39 9.22 -7.85
N TYR A 35 -9.68 8.92 -6.58
CA TYR A 35 -9.88 9.91 -5.53
C TYR A 35 -8.58 10.38 -4.88
N TYR A 36 -7.47 9.67 -5.09
CA TYR A 36 -6.17 9.98 -4.51
C TYR A 36 -5.20 10.50 -5.57
N LYS A 37 -4.62 11.69 -5.33
CA LYS A 37 -3.40 12.10 -6.04
C LYS A 37 -2.21 11.56 -5.27
N TYR A 38 -1.65 10.44 -5.72
CA TYR A 38 -0.34 10.00 -5.24
C TYR A 38 0.70 11.05 -5.65
N ARG A 39 1.28 11.74 -4.66
CA ARG A 39 2.36 12.68 -4.86
C ARG A 39 3.60 12.09 -4.19
N CYS A 40 4.56 11.66 -4.99
CA CYS A 40 5.91 11.42 -4.49
C CYS A 40 6.54 12.80 -4.27
N CYS A 41 6.69 13.22 -3.02
CA CYS A 41 7.41 14.43 -2.65
C CYS A 41 8.83 14.02 -2.26
N LEU A 42 9.82 14.34 -3.08
CA LEU A 42 11.21 14.36 -2.64
C LEU A 42 11.39 15.66 -1.86
N GLU A 43 10.98 15.66 -0.58
CA GLU A 43 10.97 16.86 0.30
C GLU A 43 12.36 17.50 0.46
N CYS A 44 13.41 16.73 0.17
CA CYS A 44 14.81 17.15 0.18
C CYS A 44 15.31 17.73 -1.16
N GLY A 45 14.48 17.81 -2.21
CA GLY A 45 14.89 18.34 -3.52
C GLY A 45 15.86 17.46 -4.30
N ILE A 46 16.03 16.19 -3.90
CA ILE A 46 16.88 15.23 -4.60
C ILE A 46 16.17 14.83 -5.90
N PRO A 47 16.78 14.99 -7.09
CA PRO A 47 16.12 14.72 -8.36
C PRO A 47 15.98 13.22 -8.68
N GLU A 48 16.82 12.37 -8.09
CA GLU A 48 16.89 10.94 -8.37
C GLU A 48 17.49 10.17 -7.19
N VAL A 49 16.99 8.96 -6.91
CA VAL A 49 17.55 8.03 -5.92
C VAL A 49 18.02 6.77 -6.63
N THR A 50 19.33 6.50 -6.59
CA THR A 50 19.92 5.26 -7.11
C THR A 50 20.13 4.27 -5.96
N LEU A 51 19.42 3.15 -6.01
CA LEU A 51 19.62 2.04 -5.06
C LEU A 51 20.87 1.26 -5.49
N ARG A 52 21.87 1.22 -4.61
CA ARG A 52 23.16 0.52 -4.85
C ARG A 52 23.23 -0.88 -4.23
N GLY A 53 22.18 -1.32 -3.53
CA GLY A 53 22.16 -2.59 -2.82
C GLY A 53 22.16 -3.79 -3.77
N SER A 54 22.88 -4.83 -3.38
CA SER A 54 22.89 -6.16 -3.97
C SER A 54 22.11 -7.14 -3.08
N PRO A 55 21.71 -8.32 -3.59
CA PRO A 55 21.06 -9.36 -2.77
C PRO A 55 21.90 -9.84 -1.59
N ASP A 56 23.22 -9.62 -1.61
CA ASP A 56 24.14 -9.98 -0.54
C ASP A 56 24.14 -8.97 0.63
N ASP A 57 23.46 -7.82 0.47
CA ASP A 57 23.35 -6.73 1.47
C ASP A 57 22.10 -6.86 2.39
N PHE A 58 21.42 -8.01 2.35
CA PHE A 58 20.28 -8.37 3.21
C PHE A 58 20.76 -9.14 4.46
#